data_AF-A0A183BSH0-F1
#
_entry.id   AF-A0A183BSH0-F1
#
_cell.length_a   1.000
_cell.length_b   1.000
_cell.length_c   1.000
_cell.angle_alpha   90.00
_cell.angle_beta   90.00
_cell.angle_gamma   90.00
#
_symmetry.space_group_name_H-M   'P 1'
#
loop_
_entity.id
_entity.type
_entity.pdbx_description
1 polymer ?
#
loop_
_entity_poly.entity_id
_entity_poly.type
_entity_poly.pdbx_seq_one_letter_code
_entity_poly.pdbx_strand_id
1 'polypeptide(L)'
;MNRATRVPCQKSGFFVAGTRLTPTRSQCLHQLARKEKPLAAHVPSYWRRSRLHRICDFVYATAAFPVGMASCLMFWALYVADPDLVMPAWVAKLVPNWLNHVSHTAPVAFVLVDTLLTCHHAPDRKVGSAVVAALFFCYVGIIFAARFLNGVWLYPIFDRLSNQQIAGLFSTAGALFWFLYLIGDGLNMALWGKAPHSVDDGIKQQQTGKKLRAD
;
A
#
# COMPACT_ATOMS: atom_id res chain seq x y z
N MET A 1 -42.13 5.12 -26.87
CA MET A 1 -42.12 5.83 -25.57
C MET A 1 -40.96 5.33 -24.74
N ASN A 2 -39.85 6.07 -24.65
CA ASN A 2 -38.81 5.81 -23.65
C ASN A 2 -38.35 7.15 -23.08
N ARG A 3 -38.63 7.32 -21.79
CA ARG A 3 -38.53 8.58 -21.05
C ARG A 3 -37.06 8.79 -20.67
N ALA A 4 -36.32 9.54 -21.48
CA ALA A 4 -35.01 10.04 -21.09
C ALA A 4 -35.18 10.87 -19.80
N THR A 5 -34.67 10.34 -18.68
CA THR A 5 -34.60 11.03 -17.40
C THR A 5 -33.70 12.24 -17.56
N ARG A 6 -34.31 13.42 -17.75
CA ARG A 6 -33.64 14.72 -17.72
C ARG A 6 -33.14 14.97 -16.29
N VAL A 7 -31.85 14.78 -16.06
CA VAL A 7 -31.18 15.30 -14.87
C VAL A 7 -31.10 16.83 -15.02
N PRO A 8 -31.68 17.64 -14.10
CA PRO A 8 -31.64 19.09 -14.24
C PRO A 8 -30.23 19.63 -14.00
N CYS A 9 -29.66 20.26 -15.03
CA CYS A 9 -28.41 21.04 -14.98
C CYS A 9 -28.62 22.18 -13.95
N GLN A 10 -27.96 22.09 -12.80
CA GLN A 10 -28.12 22.99 -11.66
C GLN A 10 -27.85 24.45 -12.07
N LYS A 11 -28.83 25.33 -11.85
CA LYS A 11 -28.84 26.74 -12.26
C LYS A 11 -27.80 27.58 -11.52
N SER A 12 -26.53 27.54 -11.90
CA SER A 12 -25.64 28.69 -11.68
C SER A 12 -25.85 29.65 -12.84
N GLY A 13 -26.73 30.64 -12.63
CA GLY A 13 -27.16 31.58 -13.66
C GLY A 13 -26.02 32.48 -14.13
N PHE A 14 -25.71 32.43 -15.42
CA PHE A 14 -24.95 33.48 -16.10
C PHE A 14 -25.92 34.63 -16.39
N PHE A 15 -25.67 35.80 -15.81
CA PHE A 15 -26.41 37.03 -16.10
C PHE A 15 -25.59 37.88 -17.07
N VAL A 16 -26.15 38.17 -18.24
CA VAL A 16 -25.67 39.23 -19.15
C VAL A 16 -26.91 40.04 -19.52
N ALA A 17 -26.87 41.35 -19.27
CA ALA A 17 -27.94 42.30 -19.58
C ALA A 17 -29.35 41.91 -19.07
N GLY A 18 -29.47 41.51 -17.79
CA GLY A 18 -30.76 41.38 -17.10
C GLY A 18 -31.69 40.25 -17.56
N THR A 19 -31.30 39.45 -18.57
CA THR A 19 -32.11 38.32 -19.06
C THR A 19 -31.49 36.98 -18.68
N ARG A 20 -32.31 36.10 -18.11
CA ARG A 20 -31.89 34.78 -17.63
C ARG A 20 -31.81 33.81 -18.83
N LEU A 21 -30.67 33.76 -19.50
CA LEU A 21 -30.44 32.82 -20.60
C LEU A 21 -30.36 31.39 -20.07
N THR A 22 -31.12 30.48 -20.68
CA THR A 22 -30.95 29.04 -20.41
C THR A 22 -29.72 28.55 -21.17
N PRO A 23 -28.77 27.84 -20.52
CA PRO A 23 -27.58 27.38 -21.20
C PRO A 23 -27.96 26.41 -22.32
N THR A 24 -27.34 26.57 -23.49
CA THR A 24 -27.61 25.71 -24.65
C THR A 24 -27.14 24.28 -24.37
N ARG A 25 -27.66 23.30 -25.11
CA ARG A 25 -27.24 21.89 -24.99
C ARG A 25 -25.72 21.73 -25.15
N SER A 26 -25.07 22.50 -26.02
CA SER A 26 -23.61 22.47 -26.15
C SER A 26 -22.91 23.05 -24.92
N GLN A 27 -23.47 24.09 -24.29
CA GLN A 27 -22.93 24.66 -23.05
C GLN A 27 -23.08 23.73 -21.85
N CYS A 28 -24.23 23.05 -21.65
CA CYS A 28 -24.32 22.01 -20.61
C CYS A 28 -23.44 20.81 -20.96
N LEU A 29 -23.28 20.40 -22.23
CA LEU A 29 -22.33 19.33 -22.60
C LEU A 29 -20.88 19.73 -22.32
N HIS A 30 -20.46 20.97 -22.63
CA HIS A 30 -19.14 21.49 -22.27
C HIS A 30 -18.95 21.62 -20.75
N GLN A 31 -20.00 21.95 -20.00
CA GLN A 31 -19.95 21.97 -18.53
C GLN A 31 -19.91 20.57 -17.93
N LEU A 32 -20.63 19.60 -18.49
CA LEU A 32 -20.58 18.19 -18.10
C LEU A 32 -19.21 17.59 -18.44
N ALA A 33 -18.66 17.88 -19.62
CA ALA A 33 -17.30 17.51 -20.02
C ALA A 33 -16.21 18.21 -19.18
N ARG A 34 -16.48 19.42 -18.63
CA ARG A 34 -15.61 20.06 -17.63
C ARG A 34 -15.76 19.47 -16.22
N LYS A 35 -16.94 18.91 -15.89
CA LYS A 35 -17.22 18.28 -14.59
C LYS A 35 -16.72 16.84 -14.53
N GLU A 36 -16.68 16.14 -15.65
CA GLU A 36 -15.82 14.98 -15.83
C GLU A 36 -14.38 15.50 -15.86
N LYS A 37 -13.80 15.68 -14.67
CA LYS A 37 -12.35 15.80 -14.50
C LYS A 37 -11.75 14.70 -15.39
N PRO A 38 -10.95 15.02 -16.42
CA PRO A 38 -10.36 13.98 -17.24
C PRO A 38 -9.64 13.06 -16.27
N LEU A 39 -10.09 11.80 -16.23
CA LEU A 39 -9.43 10.75 -15.49
C LEU A 39 -7.97 10.85 -15.90
N ALA A 40 -7.11 11.23 -14.95
CA ALA A 40 -5.77 11.72 -15.23
C ALA A 40 -5.12 10.84 -16.31
N ALA A 41 -4.55 11.46 -17.35
CA ALA A 41 -4.11 10.85 -18.60
C ALA A 41 -3.03 9.74 -18.47
N HIS A 42 -2.80 9.23 -17.26
CA HIS A 42 -1.78 8.26 -16.90
C HIS A 42 -2.33 7.03 -16.13
N VAL A 43 -3.63 6.95 -15.82
CA VAL A 43 -4.14 5.70 -15.19
C VAL A 43 -4.29 4.60 -16.25
N PRO A 44 -3.70 3.40 -16.07
CA PRO A 44 -3.91 2.27 -16.96
C PRO A 44 -5.39 1.98 -17.26
N SER A 45 -5.70 1.50 -18.46
CA SER A 45 -7.09 1.18 -18.87
C SER A 45 -7.75 0.10 -18.00
N TYR A 46 -6.96 -0.77 -17.37
CA TYR A 46 -7.44 -1.80 -16.44
C TYR A 46 -7.65 -1.29 -14.99
N TRP A 47 -7.56 0.03 -14.76
CA TRP A 47 -7.60 0.62 -13.42
C TRP A 47 -8.83 0.19 -12.62
N ARG A 48 -8.56 -0.41 -11.47
CA ARG A 48 -9.56 -1.12 -10.67
C ARG A 48 -10.32 -0.16 -9.75
N ARG A 49 -11.66 -0.23 -9.75
CA ARG A 49 -12.54 0.68 -8.98
C ARG A 49 -13.32 0.01 -7.82
N SER A 50 -13.28 -1.31 -7.68
CA SER A 50 -14.05 -2.01 -6.65
C SER A 50 -13.44 -1.83 -5.26
N ARG A 51 -14.26 -2.02 -4.21
CA ARG A 51 -13.78 -2.01 -2.82
C ARG A 51 -12.76 -3.11 -2.55
N LEU A 52 -12.98 -4.29 -3.12
CA LEU A 52 -12.04 -5.41 -2.98
C LEU A 52 -10.66 -5.02 -3.51
N HIS A 53 -10.58 -4.43 -4.69
CA HIS A 53 -9.31 -4.01 -5.27
C HIS A 53 -8.59 -2.95 -4.42
N ARG A 54 -9.33 -2.01 -3.83
CA ARG A 54 -8.74 -1.04 -2.88
C ARG A 54 -8.17 -1.70 -1.63
N ILE A 55 -8.85 -2.73 -1.11
CA ILE A 55 -8.33 -3.51 0.03
C ILE A 55 -7.07 -4.27 -0.40
N CYS A 56 -7.10 -4.92 -1.57
CA CYS A 56 -5.93 -5.62 -2.11
C CYS A 56 -4.74 -4.67 -2.28
N ASP A 57 -4.92 -3.49 -2.88
CA ASP A 57 -3.85 -2.50 -3.05
C ASP A 57 -3.32 -1.98 -1.71
N PHE A 58 -4.21 -1.76 -0.75
CA PHE A 58 -3.82 -1.34 0.59
C PHE A 58 -2.98 -2.41 1.30
N VAL A 59 -3.45 -3.67 1.29
CA VAL A 59 -2.72 -4.81 1.87
C VAL A 59 -1.41 -5.04 1.13
N TYR A 60 -1.41 -4.87 -0.19
CA TYR A 60 -0.22 -5.00 -1.00
C TYR A 60 0.85 -3.99 -0.58
N ALA A 61 0.49 -2.70 -0.55
CA ALA A 61 1.40 -1.62 -0.24
C ALA A 61 1.90 -1.66 1.21
N THR A 62 1.03 -1.98 2.18
CA THR A 62 1.37 -1.92 3.61
C THR A 62 1.89 -3.23 4.20
N ALA A 63 1.61 -4.37 3.56
CA ALA A 63 1.99 -5.68 4.08
C ALA A 63 2.71 -6.53 3.03
N ALA A 64 2.06 -6.90 1.92
CA ALA A 64 2.61 -7.91 1.01
C ALA A 64 4.00 -7.53 0.47
N PHE A 65 4.17 -6.28 0.01
CA PHE A 65 5.44 -5.79 -0.50
C PHE A 65 6.52 -5.71 0.61
N PRO A 66 6.35 -4.93 1.71
CA PRO A 66 7.39 -4.82 2.73
C PRO A 66 7.68 -6.14 3.45
N VAL A 67 6.68 -7.00 3.70
CA VAL A 67 6.87 -8.34 4.29
C VAL A 67 7.61 -9.27 3.35
N GLY A 68 7.21 -9.33 2.07
CA GLY A 68 7.86 -10.17 1.07
C GLY A 68 9.34 -9.80 0.91
N MET A 69 9.63 -8.50 0.82
CA MET A 69 11.00 -7.99 0.73
C MET A 69 11.81 -8.23 2.01
N ALA A 70 11.25 -7.90 3.18
CA ALA A 70 11.95 -8.01 4.46
C ALA A 70 12.25 -9.45 4.83
N SER A 71 11.28 -10.36 4.64
CA SER A 71 11.44 -11.78 4.96
C SER A 71 12.57 -12.42 4.15
N CYS A 72 12.66 -12.13 2.85
CA CYS A 72 13.75 -12.58 1.98
C CYS A 72 15.10 -11.99 2.42
N LEU A 73 15.19 -10.66 2.54
CA LEU A 73 16.44 -9.98 2.88
C LEU A 73 16.98 -10.43 4.24
N MET A 74 16.13 -10.49 5.27
CA MET A 74 16.53 -10.91 6.60
C MET A 74 16.91 -12.38 6.64
N PHE A 75 16.14 -13.25 5.97
CA PHE A 75 16.46 -14.68 5.92
C PHE A 75 17.83 -14.90 5.29
N TRP A 76 18.08 -14.36 4.09
CA TRP A 76 19.36 -14.60 3.40
C TRP A 76 20.53 -13.91 4.09
N ALA A 77 20.33 -12.74 4.71
CA ALA A 77 21.37 -12.09 5.50
C ALA A 77 21.80 -12.96 6.68
N LEU A 78 20.84 -13.53 7.43
CA LEU A 78 21.13 -14.44 8.54
C LEU A 78 21.70 -15.77 8.04
N TYR A 79 21.15 -16.33 6.97
CA TYR A 79 21.59 -17.59 6.38
C TYR A 79 23.04 -17.53 5.90
N VAL A 80 23.45 -16.42 5.28
CA VAL A 80 24.85 -16.21 4.85
C VAL A 80 25.77 -15.98 6.04
N ALA A 81 25.29 -15.33 7.11
CA ALA A 81 26.08 -15.10 8.31
C ALA A 81 26.33 -16.40 9.08
N ASP A 82 25.27 -17.16 9.35
CA ASP A 82 25.31 -18.50 9.95
C ASP A 82 23.97 -19.22 9.68
N PRO A 83 23.95 -20.28 8.85
CA PRO A 83 22.75 -21.03 8.52
C PRO A 83 21.99 -21.59 9.73
N ASP A 84 22.71 -21.93 10.81
CA ASP A 84 22.09 -22.52 12.01
C ASP A 84 21.18 -21.52 12.76
N LEU A 85 21.28 -20.22 12.45
CA LEU A 85 20.43 -19.18 13.03
C LEU A 85 18.99 -19.22 12.53
N VAL A 86 18.78 -19.68 11.30
CA VAL A 86 17.46 -19.70 10.64
C VAL A 86 17.02 -21.11 10.25
N MET A 87 17.98 -22.03 10.03
CA MET A 87 17.73 -23.39 9.60
C MET A 87 18.67 -24.37 10.34
N PRO A 88 18.42 -24.65 11.64
CA PRO A 88 19.23 -25.58 12.40
C PRO A 88 19.23 -26.97 11.76
N ALA A 89 20.27 -27.76 12.05
CA ALA A 89 20.52 -29.06 11.42
C ALA A 89 19.32 -30.04 11.34
N TRP A 90 18.39 -29.98 12.30
CA TRP A 90 17.17 -30.80 12.25
C TRP A 90 16.16 -30.32 11.20
N VAL A 91 16.03 -29.00 10.98
CA VAL A 91 15.21 -28.41 9.91
C VAL A 91 15.85 -28.65 8.56
N ALA A 92 17.18 -28.50 8.46
CA ALA A 92 17.93 -28.72 7.22
C ALA A 92 17.78 -30.15 6.67
N LYS A 93 17.52 -31.14 7.54
CA LYS A 93 17.21 -32.53 7.13
C LYS A 93 15.80 -32.69 6.56
N LEU A 94 14.87 -31.81 6.92
CA LEU A 94 13.47 -31.85 6.50
C LEU A 94 13.20 -30.98 5.28
N VAL A 95 13.90 -29.85 5.16
CA VAL A 95 13.67 -28.84 4.11
C VAL A 95 14.77 -28.96 3.04
N PRO A 96 14.46 -29.51 1.85
CA PRO A 96 15.44 -29.56 0.78
C PRO A 96 15.77 -28.15 0.26
N ASN A 97 17.00 -27.96 -0.24
CA ASN A 97 17.50 -26.65 -0.68
C ASN A 97 16.59 -25.93 -1.69
N TRP A 98 15.97 -26.65 -2.62
CA TRP A 98 15.06 -26.04 -3.59
C TRP A 98 13.82 -25.45 -2.90
N LEU A 99 13.28 -26.13 -1.89
CA LEU A 99 12.12 -25.66 -1.13
C LEU A 99 12.50 -24.45 -0.28
N ASN A 100 13.71 -24.45 0.29
CA ASN A 100 14.28 -23.29 0.99
C ASN A 100 14.32 -22.06 0.07
N HIS A 101 14.86 -22.21 -1.15
CA HIS A 101 14.87 -21.12 -2.14
C HIS A 101 13.48 -20.65 -2.55
N VAL A 102 12.55 -21.56 -2.85
CA VAL A 102 11.18 -21.19 -3.20
C VAL A 102 10.52 -20.42 -2.05
N SER A 103 10.72 -20.86 -0.80
CA SER A 103 10.08 -20.26 0.37
C SER A 103 10.63 -18.87 0.69
N HIS A 104 11.92 -18.62 0.41
CA HIS A 104 12.60 -17.40 0.83
C HIS A 104 13.02 -16.44 -0.30
N THR A 105 12.97 -16.86 -1.57
CA THR A 105 13.28 -15.98 -2.72
C THR A 105 12.05 -15.72 -3.59
N ALA A 106 11.15 -16.70 -3.76
CA ALA A 106 9.98 -16.52 -4.62
C ALA A 106 9.05 -15.36 -4.18
N PRO A 107 8.83 -15.07 -2.88
CA PRO A 107 8.01 -13.92 -2.48
C PRO A 107 8.48 -12.60 -3.10
N VAL A 108 9.79 -12.36 -3.14
CA VAL A 108 10.37 -11.16 -3.77
C VAL A 108 10.10 -11.15 -5.27
N ALA A 109 10.29 -12.28 -5.95
CA ALA A 109 10.00 -12.37 -7.38
C ALA A 109 8.53 -12.03 -7.68
N PHE A 110 7.59 -12.57 -6.89
CA PHE A 110 6.16 -12.31 -7.09
C PHE A 110 5.76 -10.86 -6.82
N VAL A 111 6.24 -10.24 -5.74
CA VAL A 111 5.91 -8.81 -5.48
C VAL A 111 6.58 -7.90 -6.51
N LEU A 112 7.80 -8.19 -6.97
CA LEU A 112 8.41 -7.36 -8.01
C LEU A 112 7.67 -7.48 -9.34
N VAL A 113 7.27 -8.70 -9.74
CA VAL A 113 6.46 -8.91 -10.95
C VAL A 113 5.10 -8.22 -10.81
N ASP A 114 4.43 -8.30 -9.67
CA ASP A 114 3.14 -7.62 -9.47
C ASP A 114 3.30 -6.10 -9.52
N THR A 115 4.32 -5.52 -8.89
CA THR A 115 4.62 -4.08 -8.99
C THR A 115 4.91 -3.62 -10.43
N LEU A 116 5.51 -4.48 -11.27
CA LEU A 116 5.77 -4.20 -12.69
C LEU A 116 4.50 -4.28 -13.55
N LEU A 117 3.56 -5.18 -13.22
CA LEU A 117 2.38 -5.45 -14.04
C LEU A 117 1.14 -4.69 -13.58
N THR A 118 1.06 -4.35 -12.29
CA THR A 118 -0.09 -3.77 -11.63
C THR A 118 0.28 -2.43 -11.01
N CYS A 119 -0.47 -1.38 -11.37
CA CYS A 119 -0.42 -0.15 -10.61
C CYS A 119 -1.31 -0.24 -9.38
N HIS A 120 -0.71 -0.18 -8.19
CA HIS A 120 -1.43 -0.23 -6.92
C HIS A 120 -1.79 1.16 -6.42
N HIS A 121 -2.97 1.31 -5.85
CA HIS A 121 -3.34 2.52 -5.11
C HIS A 121 -2.73 2.50 -3.69
N ALA A 122 -1.57 3.13 -3.52
CA ALA A 122 -0.95 3.27 -2.22
C ALA A 122 -1.79 4.19 -1.31
N PRO A 123 -1.92 3.88 -0.01
CA PRO A 123 -2.53 4.82 0.94
C PRO A 123 -1.67 6.07 1.11
N ASP A 124 -2.27 7.12 1.67
CA ASP A 124 -1.51 8.28 2.14
C ASP A 124 -0.30 7.86 2.98
N ARG A 125 0.86 8.47 2.71
CA ARG A 125 2.13 8.06 3.33
C ARG A 125 2.10 8.01 4.85
N LYS A 126 1.36 8.91 5.50
CA LYS A 126 1.23 8.93 6.96
C LYS A 126 0.42 7.75 7.47
N VAL A 127 -0.70 7.46 6.80
CA VAL A 127 -1.57 6.32 7.13
C VAL A 127 -0.83 5.01 6.88
N GLY A 128 -0.20 4.86 5.71
CA GLY A 128 0.58 3.66 5.39
C GLY A 128 1.74 3.45 6.36
N SER A 129 2.49 4.50 6.72
CA SER A 129 3.57 4.40 7.71
C SER A 129 3.05 3.96 9.09
N ALA A 130 1.89 4.50 9.53
CA ALA A 130 1.28 4.12 10.80
C ALA A 130 0.84 2.65 10.80
N VAL A 131 0.29 2.15 9.68
CA VAL A 131 -0.12 0.76 9.52
C VAL A 131 1.09 -0.17 9.51
N VAL A 132 2.14 0.18 8.77
CA VAL A 132 3.40 -0.58 8.72
C VAL A 132 4.04 -0.66 10.11
N ALA A 133 4.07 0.45 10.85
CA ALA A 133 4.54 0.47 12.22
C ALA A 133 3.67 -0.41 13.13
N ALA A 134 2.35 -0.32 13.02
CA ALA A 134 1.43 -1.14 13.81
C ALA A 134 1.62 -2.64 13.54
N LEU A 135 1.78 -3.05 12.28
CA LEU A 135 2.07 -4.43 11.91
C LEU A 135 3.39 -4.92 12.49
N PHE A 136 4.45 -4.08 12.39
CA PHE A 136 5.75 -4.39 12.98
C PHE A 136 5.66 -4.59 14.50
N PHE A 137 5.08 -3.63 15.23
CA PHE A 137 4.94 -3.74 16.69
C PHE A 137 4.00 -4.85 17.13
N CYS A 138 2.96 -5.15 16.36
CA CYS A 138 2.09 -6.30 16.61
C CYS A 138 2.90 -7.60 16.56
N TYR A 139 3.74 -7.76 15.53
CA TYR A 139 4.59 -8.94 15.40
C TYR A 139 5.67 -9.03 16.48
N VAL A 140 6.32 -7.92 16.82
CA VAL A 140 7.24 -7.86 17.97
C VAL A 140 6.51 -8.26 19.25
N GLY A 141 5.28 -7.78 19.45
CA GLY A 141 4.41 -8.17 20.56
C GLY A 141 4.17 -9.68 20.63
N ILE A 142 3.94 -10.35 19.49
CA ILE A 142 3.79 -11.81 19.42
C ILE A 142 5.08 -12.52 19.88
N ILE A 143 6.25 -12.05 19.43
CA ILE A 143 7.55 -12.63 19.83
C ILE A 143 7.75 -12.52 21.35
N PHE A 144 7.52 -11.34 21.92
CA PHE A 144 7.65 -11.14 23.36
C PHE A 144 6.59 -11.91 24.14
N ALA A 145 5.34 -11.96 23.67
CA ALA A 145 4.29 -12.74 24.29
C ALA A 145 4.66 -14.24 24.35
N ALA A 146 5.24 -14.80 23.28
CA ALA A 146 5.74 -16.17 23.31
C ALA A 146 6.79 -16.39 24.41
N ARG A 147 7.70 -15.42 24.59
CA ARG A 147 8.73 -15.47 25.64
C ARG A 147 8.18 -15.37 27.05
N PHE A 148 7.19 -14.51 27.27
CA PHE A 148 6.57 -14.32 28.58
C PHE A 148 5.64 -15.47 28.97
N LEU A 149 4.86 -16.00 28.02
CA LEU A 149 3.85 -17.03 28.28
C LEU A 149 4.45 -18.43 28.35
N ASN A 150 5.38 -18.77 27.45
CA ASN A 150 5.92 -20.13 27.32
C ASN A 150 7.33 -20.27 27.91
N GLY A 151 7.96 -19.17 28.32
CA GLY A 151 9.35 -19.17 28.78
C GLY A 151 10.40 -19.39 27.68
N VAL A 152 9.99 -19.56 26.42
CA VAL A 152 10.86 -19.82 25.27
C VAL A 152 10.71 -18.73 24.23
N TRP A 153 11.80 -18.38 23.55
CA TRP A 153 11.75 -17.43 22.44
C TRP A 153 11.13 -18.08 21.20
N LEU A 154 10.40 -17.28 20.42
CA LEU A 154 9.91 -17.71 19.11
C LEU A 154 11.08 -18.07 18.16
N TYR A 155 12.20 -17.36 18.30
CA TYR A 155 13.44 -17.63 17.58
C TYR A 155 14.58 -17.93 18.56
N PRO A 156 15.19 -19.13 18.52
CA PRO A 156 16.25 -19.53 19.45
C PRO A 156 17.48 -18.61 19.45
N ILE A 157 17.72 -17.86 18.37
CA ILE A 157 18.81 -16.87 18.29
C ILE A 157 18.76 -15.85 19.45
N PHE A 158 17.57 -15.53 19.95
CA PHE A 158 17.42 -14.54 21.02
C PHE A 158 18.00 -14.99 22.36
N ASP A 159 18.15 -16.29 22.61
CA ASP A 159 18.85 -16.78 23.81
C ASP A 159 20.36 -16.54 23.76
N ARG A 160 20.91 -16.31 22.57
CA ARG A 160 22.35 -16.06 22.36
C ARG A 160 22.70 -14.57 22.35
N LEU A 161 21.72 -13.68 22.38
CA LEU A 161 21.89 -12.24 22.25
C LEU A 161 21.67 -11.52 23.58
N SER A 162 22.46 -10.47 23.83
CA SER A 162 22.22 -9.57 24.96
C SER A 162 20.98 -8.72 24.71
N ASN A 163 20.36 -8.19 25.78
CA ASN A 163 19.20 -7.30 25.66
C ASN A 163 19.48 -6.08 24.75
N GLN A 164 20.71 -5.57 24.75
CA GLN A 164 21.12 -4.47 23.87
C GLN A 164 21.16 -4.90 22.40
N GLN A 165 21.66 -6.11 22.11
CA GLN A 165 21.67 -6.67 20.75
C GLN A 165 20.25 -6.96 20.25
N ILE A 166 19.37 -7.46 21.12
CA ILE A 166 17.96 -7.68 20.80
C ILE A 166 17.27 -6.35 20.47
N ALA A 167 17.48 -5.32 21.30
CA ALA A 167 16.93 -3.98 21.06
C ALA A 167 17.47 -3.37 19.76
N GLY A 168 18.77 -3.53 19.49
CA GLY A 168 19.40 -3.14 18.23
C GLY A 168 18.79 -3.86 17.03
N LEU A 169 18.64 -5.18 17.10
CA LEU A 169 18.07 -5.99 16.03
C LEU A 169 16.65 -5.55 15.68
N PHE A 170 15.77 -5.37 16.69
CA PHE A 170 14.41 -4.90 16.44
C PHE A 170 14.39 -3.47 15.88
N SER A 171 15.28 -2.60 16.36
CA SER A 171 15.37 -1.22 15.84
C SER A 171 15.78 -1.21 14.37
N THR A 172 16.81 -1.99 14.00
CA THR A 172 17.28 -2.15 12.62
C THR A 172 16.22 -2.81 11.74
N ALA A 173 15.55 -3.85 12.23
CA ALA A 173 14.48 -4.53 11.49
C ALA A 173 13.27 -3.60 11.25
N GLY A 174 12.87 -2.81 12.25
CA GLY A 174 11.79 -1.84 12.12
C GLY A 174 12.14 -0.73 11.11
N ALA A 175 13.37 -0.23 11.16
CA ALA A 175 13.85 0.75 10.18
C ALA A 175 13.89 0.18 8.76
N LEU A 176 14.38 -1.06 8.58
CA LEU A 176 14.37 -1.77 7.31
C LEU A 176 12.93 -1.93 6.79
N PHE A 177 12.01 -2.35 7.63
CA PHE A 177 10.61 -2.58 7.26
C PHE A 177 9.91 -1.30 6.79
N TRP A 178 10.12 -0.20 7.51
CA TRP A 178 9.62 1.11 7.12
C TRP A 178 10.27 1.62 5.83
N PHE A 179 11.59 1.41 5.67
CA PHE A 179 12.30 1.80 4.46
C PHE A 179 11.84 1.02 3.22
N LEU A 180 11.60 -0.29 3.35
CA LEU A 180 11.06 -1.13 2.28
C LEU A 180 9.65 -0.70 1.86
N TYR A 181 8.82 -0.25 2.80
CA TYR A 181 7.54 0.37 2.47
C TYR A 181 7.72 1.62 1.61
N LEU A 182 8.66 2.51 1.97
CA LEU A 182 8.96 3.71 1.16
C LEU A 182 9.51 3.38 -0.23
N ILE A 183 10.35 2.35 -0.33
CA ILE A 183 10.84 1.83 -1.62
C ILE A 183 9.67 1.32 -2.45
N GLY A 184 8.76 0.54 -1.88
CA GLY A 184 7.60 0.01 -2.60
C GLY A 184 6.71 1.11 -3.17
N ASP A 185 6.38 2.10 -2.35
CA ASP A 185 5.65 3.30 -2.80
C ASP A 185 6.43 4.07 -3.88
N GLY A 186 7.75 4.24 -3.69
CA GLY A 186 8.64 4.89 -4.65
C GLY A 186 8.71 4.19 -6.00
N LEU A 187 8.87 2.87 -6.02
CA LEU A 187 8.90 2.05 -7.24
C LEU A 187 7.56 2.12 -7.98
N ASN A 188 6.45 2.03 -7.24
CA ASN A 188 5.12 2.16 -7.81
C ASN A 188 4.90 3.55 -8.44
N MET A 189 5.38 4.62 -7.80
CA MET A 189 5.35 5.97 -8.41
C MET A 189 6.32 6.13 -9.59
N ALA A 190 7.49 5.47 -9.56
CA ALA A 190 8.46 5.55 -10.64
C ALA A 190 7.95 4.87 -11.93
N LEU A 191 7.26 3.74 -11.79
CA LEU A 191 6.69 3.00 -12.92
C LEU A 191 5.39 3.63 -13.46
N TRP A 192 4.55 4.16 -12.56
CA TRP A 192 3.17 4.55 -12.90
C TRP A 192 2.87 6.05 -12.70
N GLY A 193 3.89 6.85 -12.41
CA GLY A 193 3.77 8.30 -12.20
C GLY A 193 2.95 8.65 -10.95
N LYS A 194 2.13 9.70 -11.04
CA LYS A 194 1.28 10.16 -9.92
C LYS A 194 -0.05 9.41 -9.81
N ALA A 195 -0.30 8.42 -10.69
CA ALA A 195 -1.53 7.63 -10.67
C ALA A 195 -1.84 6.98 -9.30
N PRO A 196 -0.86 6.39 -8.57
CA PRO A 196 -1.11 5.73 -7.27
C PRO A 196 -1.76 6.60 -6.20
N HIS A 197 -1.51 7.92 -6.20
CA HIS A 197 -2.00 8.86 -5.17
C HIS A 197 -3.12 9.79 -5.68
N SER A 198 -3.49 9.68 -6.96
CA SER A 198 -4.39 10.62 -7.63
C SER A 198 -5.85 10.60 -7.16
N VAL A 199 -6.32 9.49 -6.59
CA VAL A 199 -7.72 9.32 -6.16
C VAL A 199 -7.94 9.90 -4.76
N ASP A 200 -6.97 9.74 -3.85
CA ASP A 200 -7.05 10.29 -2.49
C ASP A 200 -7.04 11.82 -2.48
N ASP A 201 -6.27 12.44 -3.36
CA ASP A 201 -6.27 13.90 -3.54
C ASP A 201 -7.65 14.43 -3.97
N GLY A 202 -8.35 13.69 -4.83
CA GLY A 202 -9.72 14.01 -5.26
C GLY A 202 -10.73 13.96 -4.11
N ILE A 203 -10.64 12.94 -3.25
CA ILE A 203 -11.53 12.77 -2.08
C ILE A 203 -11.27 13.86 -1.03
N LYS A 204 -9.99 14.13 -0.72
CA LYS A 204 -9.60 15.18 0.23
C LYS A 204 -10.07 16.56 -0.24
N GLN A 205 -9.89 16.89 -1.52
CA GLN A 205 -10.40 18.15 -2.10
C GLN A 205 -11.92 18.27 -1.98
N GLN A 206 -12.66 17.17 -2.20
CA GLN A 206 -14.12 17.17 -2.13
C GLN A 206 -14.65 17.30 -0.70
N GLN A 207 -13.96 16.72 0.28
CA GLN A 207 -14.27 16.85 1.71
C GLN A 207 -13.96 18.24 2.25
N THR A 208 -12.78 18.79 1.93
CA THR A 208 -12.39 20.17 2.30
C THR A 208 -13.36 21.19 1.69
N GLY A 209 -13.75 21.00 0.43
CA GLY A 209 -14.73 21.88 -0.23
C GLY A 209 -16.16 21.78 0.33
N LYS A 210 -16.54 20.66 0.94
CA LYS A 210 -17.80 20.55 1.69
C LYS A 210 -17.71 21.24 3.05
N LYS A 211 -16.58 21.11 3.75
CA LYS A 211 -16.34 21.78 5.04
C LYS A 211 -16.37 23.30 4.91
N LEU A 212 -15.69 23.84 3.90
CA LEU A 212 -15.68 25.28 3.58
C LEU A 212 -17.03 25.84 3.07
N ARG A 213 -18.02 24.99 2.78
CA ARG A 213 -19.39 25.43 2.44
C ARG A 213 -20.36 25.31 3.62
N ALA A 214 -19.94 24.66 4.70
CA ALA A 214 -20.73 24.49 5.92
C ALA A 214 -20.41 25.56 6.97
N ASP A 215 -19.30 26.28 6.79
CA ASP A 215 -18.89 27.48 7.52
C ASP A 215 -19.29 28.74 6.73
#